data_AF-A0A382C3A0-F1
#
_entry.id   AF-A0A382C3A0-F1
#
_cell.length_a   1.000
_cell.length_b   1.000
_cell.length_c   1.000
_cell.angle_alpha   90.00
_cell.angle_beta   90.00
_cell.angle_gamma   90.00
#
_symmetry.space_group_name_H-M   'P 1'
#
loop_
_entity.id
_entity.type
_entity.pdbx_description
1 polymer ?
#
loop_
_entity_poly.entity_id
_entity_poly.type
_entity_poly.pdbx_seq_one_letter_code
_entity_poly.pdbx_strand_id
1 'polypeptide(L)'
;MNKTPRVCVWHVQGDTYRDALQERLPDAPIEAINAATHETGEAVLSAPDSGPVAAGAASLIIDAMSSAEILLAWKVPPGTLASMPALRWVQVTGAGVDHFLESTELPAAVIVTRSLGRFGIQISEYVVGYLL
;
A
#
# COMPACT_ATOMS: atom_id res chain seq x y z
N MET A 1 -1.17 -11.51 25.55
CA MET A 1 -1.55 -10.17 25.08
C MET A 1 -1.22 -10.10 23.60
N ASN A 2 -2.21 -10.28 22.72
CA ASN A 2 -1.99 -10.15 21.29
C ASN A 2 -1.93 -8.65 20.98
N LYS A 3 -0.72 -8.14 20.73
CA LYS A 3 -0.50 -6.77 20.27
C LYS A 3 -1.17 -6.60 18.90
N THR A 4 -1.93 -5.52 18.72
CA THR A 4 -2.54 -5.20 17.42
C THR A 4 -1.43 -4.99 16.38
N PRO A 5 -1.50 -5.63 15.21
CA PRO A 5 -0.45 -5.54 14.20
C PRO A 5 -0.33 -4.12 13.65
N ARG A 6 0.90 -3.69 13.35
CA ARG A 6 1.17 -2.40 12.69
C ARG A 6 0.85 -2.48 11.21
N VAL A 7 0.06 -1.53 10.71
CA VAL A 7 -0.38 -1.45 9.32
C VAL A 7 0.30 -0.27 8.65
N CYS A 8 0.96 -0.54 7.53
CA CYS A 8 1.43 0.49 6.60
C CYS A 8 0.52 0.51 5.38
N VAL A 9 0.07 1.69 4.98
CA VAL A 9 -0.71 1.91 3.76
C VAL A 9 0.17 2.59 2.74
N TRP A 10 0.46 1.89 1.63
CA TRP A 10 1.15 2.44 0.47
C TRP A 10 0.15 2.59 -0.67
N HIS A 11 -0.37 3.81 -0.87
CA HIS A 11 -1.39 4.06 -1.89
C HIS A 11 -1.36 5.51 -2.37
N VAL A 12 -1.83 5.77 -3.60
CA VAL A 12 -2.08 7.14 -4.11
C VAL A 12 -3.16 7.91 -3.32
N GLN A 13 -3.89 7.20 -2.45
CA GLN A 13 -4.98 7.71 -1.62
C GLN A 13 -4.78 7.17 -0.18
N GLY A 14 -3.52 7.16 0.27
CA GLY A 14 -3.12 6.50 1.50
C GLY A 14 -3.92 6.97 2.71
N ASP A 15 -4.12 8.29 2.86
CA ASP A 15 -4.89 8.85 3.97
C ASP A 15 -6.36 8.41 3.94
N THR A 16 -6.99 8.34 2.75
CA THR A 16 -8.37 7.84 2.63
C THR A 16 -8.50 6.39 3.13
N TYR A 17 -7.53 5.54 2.81
CA TYR A 17 -7.52 4.17 3.31
C TYR A 17 -7.16 4.09 4.79
N ARG A 18 -6.26 4.96 5.27
CA ARG A 18 -5.91 5.08 6.69
C ARG A 18 -7.15 5.38 7.53
N ASP A 19 -7.90 6.42 7.15
CA ASP A 19 -9.09 6.87 7.87
C ASP A 19 -10.18 5.78 7.88
N ALA A 20 -10.41 5.15 6.72
CA ALA A 20 -11.35 4.03 6.61
C ALA A 20 -10.94 2.82 7.46
N LEU A 21 -9.65 2.53 7.55
CA LEU A 21 -9.14 1.45 8.40
C LEU A 21 -9.24 1.82 9.88
N GLN A 22 -8.93 3.06 10.26
CA GLN A 22 -9.03 3.55 11.64
C GLN A 22 -10.47 3.51 12.16
N GLU A 23 -11.46 3.80 11.31
CA GLU A 23 -12.88 3.66 11.68
C GLU A 23 -13.23 2.21 12.07
N ARG A 24 -12.64 1.23 11.38
CA ARG A 24 -12.91 -0.20 11.64
C ARG A 24 -11.98 -0.82 12.68
N LEU A 25 -10.78 -0.26 12.85
CA LEU A 25 -9.69 -0.75 13.69
C LEU A 25 -9.09 0.40 14.51
N PRO A 26 -9.84 0.94 15.49
CA PRO A 26 -9.42 2.15 16.22
C PRO A 26 -8.14 1.96 17.04
N ASP A 27 -7.87 0.74 17.50
CA ASP A 27 -6.68 0.41 18.31
C ASP A 27 -5.46 -0.01 17.45
N ALA A 28 -5.60 -0.06 16.12
CA ALA A 28 -4.53 -0.47 15.24
C ALA A 28 -3.63 0.73 14.90
N PRO A 29 -2.30 0.63 15.13
CA PRO A 29 -1.37 1.62 14.62
C PRO A 29 -1.31 1.53 13.09
N ILE A 30 -1.88 2.54 12.42
CA ILE A 30 -2.00 2.62 10.96
C ILE A 30 -1.31 3.90 10.46
N GLU A 31 -0.27 3.73 9.64
CA GLU A 31 0.45 4.82 9.00
C GLU A 31 0.30 4.75 7.48
N ALA A 32 0.02 5.88 6.84
CA ALA A 32 -0.05 5.96 5.38
C ALA A 32 1.07 6.76 4.76
N ILE A 33 1.52 6.24 3.63
CA ILE A 33 2.52 6.78 2.74
C ILE A 33 1.79 7.04 1.42
N ASN A 34 1.58 8.32 1.10
CA ASN A 34 0.94 8.70 -0.15
C ASN A 34 1.97 8.58 -1.27
N ALA A 35 1.91 7.47 -2.01
CA ALA A 35 2.77 7.25 -3.15
C ALA A 35 2.26 8.12 -4.32
N ALA A 36 2.95 9.20 -4.65
CA ALA A 36 2.67 9.95 -5.85
C ALA A 36 3.44 9.33 -7.00
N THR A 37 2.72 8.68 -7.94
CA THR A 37 2.94 8.86 -9.39
C THR A 37 1.99 8.02 -10.23
N HIS A 38 1.51 8.70 -11.28
CA HIS A 38 0.93 8.16 -12.49
C HIS A 38 1.82 7.07 -13.10
N GLU A 39 1.18 6.00 -13.57
CA GLU A 39 1.41 5.24 -14.82
C GLU A 39 2.83 4.74 -15.22
N THR A 40 3.92 5.34 -14.75
CA THR A 40 5.29 5.18 -15.28
C THR A 40 6.30 4.56 -14.30
N GLY A 41 5.88 4.15 -13.09
CA GLY A 41 6.68 3.25 -12.25
C GLY A 41 7.78 3.89 -11.39
N GLU A 42 7.70 5.19 -11.08
CA GLU A 42 8.67 5.86 -10.21
C GLU A 42 7.94 6.51 -9.03
N ALA A 43 7.72 5.78 -7.92
CA ALA A 43 6.99 6.35 -6.78
C ALA A 43 7.80 7.49 -6.14
N VAL A 44 7.25 8.69 -6.19
CA VAL A 44 7.68 9.80 -5.37
C VAL A 44 6.96 9.65 -4.02
N LEU A 45 7.74 9.48 -2.94
CA LEU A 45 7.23 9.58 -1.58
C LEU A 45 6.72 11.01 -1.39
N SER A 46 5.42 11.23 -1.51
CA SER A 46 4.82 12.54 -1.28
C SER A 46 4.08 12.52 0.05
N ALA A 47 4.47 13.40 0.97
CA ALA A 47 3.61 13.78 2.08
C ALA A 47 2.38 14.55 1.54
N PRO A 48 1.23 14.53 2.25
CA PRO A 48 0.09 15.35 1.86
C PRO A 48 0.50 16.84 1.93
N ASP A 49 0.29 17.52 0.81
CA ASP A 49 0.60 18.91 0.51
C ASP A 49 2.09 19.29 0.39
N SER A 50 2.46 19.80 -0.79
CA SER A 50 3.83 20.08 -1.22
C SER A 50 4.53 21.14 -0.36
N GLY A 51 5.49 20.68 0.43
CA GLY A 51 6.53 21.46 1.11
C GLY A 51 7.78 20.61 1.33
N PRO A 52 8.97 21.20 1.58
CA PRO A 52 10.21 20.46 1.74
C PRO A 52 10.04 19.42 2.85
N VAL A 53 10.37 18.16 2.54
CA VAL A 53 10.26 17.02 3.45
C VAL A 53 11.01 17.37 4.74
N ALA A 54 10.26 17.73 5.77
CA ALA A 54 10.83 17.95 7.10
C ALA A 54 11.51 16.63 7.51
N ALA A 55 12.74 16.69 8.01
CA ALA A 55 13.52 15.50 8.36
C ALA A 55 12.77 14.51 9.30
N GLY A 56 11.77 14.98 10.05
CA GLY A 56 10.89 14.15 10.89
C GLY A 56 9.86 13.30 10.10
N ALA A 57 9.42 13.73 8.92
CA ALA A 57 8.51 12.95 8.08
C ALA A 57 9.22 11.70 7.51
N ALA A 58 10.49 11.84 7.13
CA ALA A 58 11.31 10.73 6.66
C ALA A 58 11.53 9.68 7.75
N SER A 59 11.80 10.10 8.99
CA SER A 59 11.99 9.14 10.10
C SER A 59 10.70 8.39 10.47
N LEU A 60 9.54 9.05 10.39
CA LEU A 60 8.24 8.41 10.59
C LEU A 60 7.94 7.38 9.50
N ILE A 61 8.25 7.69 8.24
CA ILE A 61 8.11 6.75 7.12
C ILE A 61 8.99 5.52 7.32
N ILE A 62 10.26 5.72 7.71
CA ILE A 62 11.20 4.63 7.96
C ILE A 62 10.72 3.75 9.12
N ASP A 63 10.23 4.35 10.22
CA ASP A 63 9.65 3.59 11.34
C ASP A 63 8.42 2.78 10.88
N ALA A 64 7.50 3.42 10.16
CA ALA A 64 6.30 2.77 9.64
C ALA A 64 6.65 1.57 8.77
N MET A 65 7.61 1.71 7.85
CA MET A 65 8.05 0.62 6.97
C MET A 65 8.76 -0.49 7.74
N SER A 66 9.73 -0.15 8.59
CA SER A 66 10.54 -1.15 9.29
C SER A 66 9.77 -1.99 10.30
N SER A 67 8.69 -1.43 10.87
CA SER A 67 7.88 -2.08 11.90
C SER A 67 6.52 -2.60 11.41
N ALA A 68 6.17 -2.40 10.14
CA ALA A 68 4.90 -2.87 9.58
C ALA A 68 4.84 -4.39 9.51
N GLU A 69 3.75 -4.94 10.06
CA GLU A 69 3.42 -6.36 9.94
C GLU A 69 2.46 -6.59 8.75
N ILE A 70 1.67 -5.58 8.42
CA ILE A 70 0.66 -5.61 7.35
C ILE A 70 0.92 -4.44 6.39
N LEU A 71 0.89 -4.71 5.09
CA LEU A 71 0.98 -3.71 4.04
C LEU A 71 -0.32 -3.70 3.23
N LEU A 72 -1.02 -2.56 3.18
CA LEU A 72 -2.03 -2.29 2.17
C LEU A 72 -1.34 -1.64 0.97
N ALA A 73 -1.35 -2.32 -0.18
CA ALA A 73 -0.45 -2.01 -1.28
C ALA A 73 -1.16 -1.59 -2.58
N TRP A 74 -0.60 -0.56 -3.21
CA TRP A 74 -0.85 -0.18 -4.60
C TRP A 74 0.43 0.29 -5.27
N LYS A 75 0.84 -0.40 -6.35
CA LYS A 75 2.03 -0.07 -7.16
C LYS A 75 3.27 0.24 -6.31
N VAL A 76 3.64 -0.71 -5.45
CA VAL A 76 4.84 -0.58 -4.60
C VAL A 76 6.09 -0.71 -5.47
N PRO A 77 7.06 0.24 -5.40
CA PRO A 77 8.30 0.16 -6.17
C PRO A 77 9.17 -1.02 -5.74
N PRO A 78 9.99 -1.56 -6.66
CA PRO A 78 11.10 -2.44 -6.30
C PRO A 78 12.03 -1.80 -5.26
N GLY A 79 12.62 -2.59 -4.38
CA GLY A 79 13.49 -2.19 -3.28
C GLY A 79 12.76 -1.79 -2.00
N THR A 80 11.47 -1.46 -2.09
CA THR A 80 10.68 -0.97 -0.94
C THR A 80 10.43 -2.08 0.08
N LEU A 81 10.19 -3.31 -0.37
CA LEU A 81 9.82 -4.43 0.50
C LEU A 81 11.00 -4.92 1.34
N ALA A 82 12.23 -4.75 0.84
CA ALA A 82 13.45 -5.01 1.61
C ALA A 82 13.55 -4.19 2.92
N SER A 83 12.84 -3.06 2.99
CA SER A 83 12.80 -2.19 4.18
C SER A 83 11.69 -2.57 5.17
N MET A 84 10.96 -3.66 4.93
CA MET A 84 9.83 -4.12 5.76
C MET A 84 10.08 -5.53 6.35
N PRO A 85 11.06 -5.70 7.26
CA PRO A 85 11.46 -7.01 7.76
C PRO A 85 10.41 -7.70 8.64
N ALA A 86 9.47 -6.96 9.22
CA ALA A 86 8.39 -7.50 10.06
C ALA A 86 7.15 -7.95 9.25
N LEU A 87 7.16 -7.73 7.94
CA LEU A 87 6.01 -7.95 7.06
C LEU A 87 5.62 -9.41 7.02
N ARG A 88 4.32 -9.68 7.24
CA ARG A 88 3.73 -11.02 7.15
C ARG A 88 2.50 -11.10 6.25
N TRP A 89 1.91 -9.95 5.91
CA TRP A 89 0.72 -9.91 5.07
C TRP A 89 0.72 -8.67 4.16
N VAL A 90 0.46 -8.89 2.87
CA VAL A 90 0.21 -7.86 1.87
C VAL A 90 -1.22 -7.99 1.36
N GLN A 91 -2.00 -6.92 1.50
CA GLN A 91 -3.29 -6.76 0.86
C GLN A 91 -3.15 -5.79 -0.31
N VAL A 92 -3.27 -6.30 -1.52
CA VAL A 92 -3.24 -5.49 -2.74
C VAL A 92 -4.63 -4.95 -3.03
N THR A 93 -4.76 -3.65 -3.27
CA THR A 93 -6.06 -3.02 -3.55
C THR A 93 -6.57 -3.34 -4.96
N GLY A 94 -5.66 -3.64 -5.90
CA GLY A 94 -5.95 -4.06 -7.27
C GLY A 94 -6.13 -5.56 -7.46
N ALA A 95 -6.40 -5.95 -8.72
CA ALA A 95 -6.50 -7.34 -9.13
C ALA A 95 -5.11 -7.96 -9.43
N GLY A 96 -4.19 -7.23 -10.07
CA GLY A 96 -2.87 -7.75 -10.42
C GLY A 96 -1.94 -7.86 -9.20
N VAL A 97 -1.27 -8.99 -9.05
CA VAL A 97 -0.29 -9.24 -7.96
C VAL A 97 1.04 -9.77 -8.47
N ASP A 98 1.22 -9.81 -9.79
CA ASP A 98 2.36 -10.40 -10.49
C ASP A 98 3.69 -9.84 -9.97
N HIS A 99 3.78 -8.51 -9.80
CA HIS A 99 4.95 -7.84 -9.23
C HIS A 99 5.36 -8.33 -7.81
N PHE A 100 4.42 -8.81 -6.99
CA PHE A 100 4.75 -9.41 -5.68
C PHE A 100 5.20 -10.86 -5.81
N LEU A 101 4.67 -11.60 -6.78
CA LEU A 101 5.02 -13.00 -7.01
C LEU A 101 6.39 -13.15 -7.68
N GLU A 102 6.78 -12.18 -8.51
CA GLU A 102 8.07 -12.12 -9.18
C GLU A 102 9.18 -11.50 -8.31
N SER A 103 8.82 -10.85 -7.20
CA SER A 103 9.76 -10.16 -6.33
C SER A 103 10.61 -11.15 -5.52
N THR A 104 11.93 -10.97 -5.54
CA THR A 104 12.87 -11.68 -4.66
C THR A 104 12.95 -11.08 -3.26
N GLU A 105 12.32 -9.92 -3.03
CA GLU A 105 12.35 -9.20 -1.75
C GLU A 105 11.30 -9.72 -0.77
N LEU A 106 10.26 -10.40 -1.27
CA LEU A 106 9.16 -10.89 -0.45
C LEU A 106 9.47 -12.32 0.03
N PRO A 107 9.61 -12.56 1.36
CA PRO A 107 9.78 -13.92 1.85
C PRO A 107 8.57 -14.80 1.53
N ALA A 108 8.79 -16.08 1.21
CA ALA A 108 7.72 -17.02 0.88
C ALA A 108 6.68 -17.24 2.02
N ALA A 109 7.02 -16.85 3.24
CA ALA A 109 6.11 -16.89 4.39
C ALA A 109 5.09 -15.75 4.41
N VAL A 110 5.28 -14.71 3.61
CA VAL A 110 4.37 -13.56 3.54
C VAL A 110 3.13 -13.92 2.75
N ILE A 111 1.96 -13.72 3.37
CA ILE A 111 0.67 -13.94 2.71
C ILE A 111 0.40 -12.77 1.77
N VAL A 112 0.07 -13.05 0.51
CA VAL A 112 -0.37 -12.03 -0.45
C VAL A 112 -1.83 -12.26 -0.80
N THR A 113 -2.62 -11.21 -0.71
CA THR A 113 -4.05 -11.20 -1.01
C THR A 113 -4.38 -10.08 -1.98
N ARG A 114 -5.43 -10.26 -2.79
CA ARG A 114 -5.82 -9.32 -3.84
C ARG A 114 -7.31 -9.04 -3.79
N SER A 115 -7.74 -7.90 -4.33
CA SER A 115 -9.15 -7.60 -4.48
C SER A 115 -9.77 -8.38 -5.64
N LEU A 116 -10.88 -9.06 -5.40
CA LEU A 116 -11.64 -9.79 -6.42
C LEU A 116 -13.13 -9.43 -6.38
N GLY A 117 -13.81 -9.62 -7.52
CA GLY A 117 -15.27 -9.52 -7.62
C GLY A 117 -15.86 -8.12 -7.67
N ARG A 118 -15.05 -7.06 -7.57
CA ARG A 118 -15.54 -5.66 -7.54
C ARG A 118 -15.33 -4.84 -8.81
N PHE A 119 -14.63 -5.38 -9.81
CA PHE A 119 -14.24 -4.64 -11.01
C PHE A 119 -15.12 -4.95 -12.24
N GLY A 120 -16.00 -5.96 -12.17
CA GLY A 120 -16.71 -6.47 -13.35
C GLY A 120 -17.63 -5.44 -14.01
N ILE A 121 -18.37 -4.67 -13.23
CA ILE A 121 -19.28 -3.64 -13.73
C ILE A 121 -18.47 -2.51 -14.38
N GLN A 122 -17.46 -1.98 -13.69
CA GLN A 122 -16.64 -0.88 -14.16
C GLN A 122 -15.85 -1.24 -15.42
N ILE A 123 -15.33 -2.48 -15.51
CA ILE A 123 -14.67 -2.95 -16.72
C ILE A 123 -15.66 -3.12 -17.87
N SER A 124 -16.89 -3.56 -17.60
CA SER A 124 -17.93 -3.66 -18.64
C SER A 124 -18.29 -2.28 -19.19
N GLU A 125 -18.49 -1.29 -18.32
CA GLU A 125 -18.73 0.10 -18.70
C GLU A 125 -17.57 0.68 -19.51
N TYR A 126 -16.33 0.44 -19.06
CA TYR A 126 -15.13 0.87 -19.77
C TYR A 126 -15.08 0.29 -21.19
N VAL A 127 -15.30 -1.02 -21.34
CA VAL A 127 -15.25 -1.69 -22.66
C VAL A 127 -16.35 -1.19 -23.59
N VAL A 128 -17.59 -1.07 -23.10
CA VAL A 128 -18.69 -0.53 -23.91
C VAL A 128 -18.44 0.93 -24.27
N GLY A 129 -17.93 1.73 -23.33
CA GLY A 129 -17.59 3.13 -23.56
C GLY A 129 -16.49 3.33 -24.61
N TYR A 130 -15.53 2.41 -24.71
CA TYR A 130 -14.47 2.44 -25.74
C TYR A 130 -14.92 1.90 -27.10
N LEU A 131 -16.00 1.12 -27.14
CA LEU A 131 -16.54 0.55 -28.37
C LEU A 131 -17.38 1.56 -29.17
N LEU A 132 -18.00 2.52 -28.48
CA LEU A 132 -18.88 3.55 -29.03
C LEU A 132 -18.11 4.83 -29.38
#